data_AF-A0A833GGV2-F1
#
_entry.id   AF-A0A833GGV2-F1
#
_cell.length_a   1.000
_cell.length_b   1.000
_cell.length_c   1.000
_cell.angle_alpha   90.00
_cell.angle_beta   90.00
_cell.angle_gamma   90.00
#
_symmetry.space_group_name_H-M   'P 1'
#
loop_
_entity.id
_entity.type
_entity.pdbx_description
1 polymer ?
#
loop_
_entity_poly.entity_id
_entity_poly.type
_entity_poly.pdbx_seq_one_letter_code
_entity_poly.pdbx_strand_id
1 'polypeptide(L)'
;FTTPPYPHWSGAALVGREGTLVGIGSLIVRDATGDGSRLPGNMFVPVDLLPPILADLIADGRSAAPARPWLGVNAEEVDGRLVVARVTPRSPAEKAGLARGDVIARVAGATPRGLADFYRRLWALGPAGATVPLEIARGSDVRKLDVPSMNRLDHLRLKSTF
;
A
#
# COMPACT_ATOMS: atom_id res chain seq x y z
N PHE A 1 8.23 2.69 16.07
CA PHE A 1 9.29 1.86 15.44
C PHE A 1 10.34 1.53 16.49
N THR A 2 11.13 0.47 16.29
CA THR A 2 12.30 0.16 17.13
C THR A 2 13.58 0.23 16.31
N THR A 3 14.69 0.58 16.94
CA THR A 3 16.01 0.66 16.33
C THR A 3 17.07 0.13 17.31
N PRO A 4 18.16 -0.55 16.87
CA PRO A 4 18.44 -0.97 15.48
C PRO A 4 17.45 -2.02 14.96
N PRO A 5 17.28 -2.16 13.64
CA PRO A 5 16.39 -3.18 13.09
C PRO A 5 16.98 -4.58 13.30
N TYR A 6 16.12 -5.53 13.68
CA TYR A 6 16.48 -6.95 13.78
C TYR A 6 15.73 -7.77 12.71
N PRO A 7 16.40 -8.67 11.98
CA PRO A 7 15.73 -9.59 11.07
C PRO A 7 14.87 -10.59 11.87
N HIS A 8 13.77 -11.08 11.31
CA HIS A 8 12.86 -12.06 11.94
C HIS A 8 11.91 -11.54 13.04
N TRP A 9 11.73 -10.23 13.17
CA TRP A 9 10.68 -9.67 14.05
C TRP A 9 9.30 -9.55 13.41
N SER A 10 9.09 -10.09 12.21
CA SER A 10 7.74 -10.22 11.65
C SER A 10 6.90 -11.15 12.53
N GLY A 11 5.77 -10.66 13.02
CA GLY A 11 4.88 -11.35 13.97
C GLY A 11 5.28 -11.23 15.45
N ALA A 12 6.42 -10.60 15.77
CA ALA A 12 6.88 -10.47 17.16
C ALA A 12 5.95 -9.57 18.01
N ALA A 13 5.81 -9.88 19.29
CA ALA A 13 5.08 -9.06 20.24
C ALA A 13 5.92 -7.84 20.68
N LEU A 14 5.34 -6.65 20.60
CA LEU A 14 5.84 -5.47 21.32
C LEU A 14 5.07 -5.36 22.62
N VAL A 15 5.79 -5.48 23.74
CA VAL A 15 5.21 -5.49 25.09
C VAL A 15 5.54 -4.17 25.80
N GLY A 16 4.51 -3.53 26.33
CA GLY A 16 4.61 -2.30 27.13
C GLY A 16 5.22 -2.56 28.53
N ARG A 17 5.47 -1.49 29.28
CA ARG A 17 6.07 -1.60 30.64
C ARG A 17 5.15 -2.29 31.62
N GLU A 18 3.85 -2.24 31.35
CA GLU A 18 2.76 -2.82 32.12
C GLU A 18 2.56 -4.31 31.78
N GLY A 19 3.37 -4.88 30.89
CA GLY A 19 3.23 -6.28 30.44
C GLY A 19 2.14 -6.50 29.39
N THR A 20 1.55 -5.43 28.84
CA THR A 20 0.49 -5.51 27.84
C THR A 20 1.07 -5.55 26.42
N LEU A 21 0.44 -6.32 25.52
CA LEU A 21 0.73 -6.26 24.10
C LEU A 21 0.30 -4.88 23.56
N VAL A 22 1.20 -4.16 22.90
CA VAL A 22 0.91 -2.84 22.31
C VAL A 22 1.11 -2.80 20.80
N GLY A 23 1.76 -3.81 20.23
CA GLY A 23 1.89 -3.92 18.78
C GLY A 23 2.44 -5.25 18.31
N ILE A 24 2.28 -5.49 17.00
CA ILE A 24 2.71 -6.72 16.33
C ILE A 24 3.74 -6.34 15.26
N GLY A 25 4.90 -6.97 15.30
CA GLY A 25 5.99 -6.70 14.38
C GLY A 25 5.61 -7.03 12.94
N SER A 26 6.02 -6.21 11.98
CA SER A 26 5.59 -6.33 10.59
C SER A 26 6.77 -6.40 9.63
N LEU A 27 7.46 -5.28 9.42
CA LEU A 27 8.53 -5.16 8.42
C LEU A 27 9.64 -4.22 8.88
N ILE A 28 10.75 -4.20 8.15
CA ILE A 28 11.80 -3.20 8.32
C ILE A 28 11.52 -2.04 7.36
N VAL A 29 11.40 -0.83 7.90
CA VAL A 29 11.38 0.40 7.11
C VAL A 29 12.79 0.96 7.01
N ARG A 30 13.09 1.64 5.89
CA ARG A 30 14.38 2.31 5.69
C ARG A 30 14.47 3.63 6.43
N ASP A 31 13.33 4.25 6.73
CA ASP A 31 13.24 5.53 7.45
C ASP A 31 12.16 5.39 8.54
N ALA A 32 12.60 5.07 9.76
CA ALA A 32 11.76 4.85 10.92
C ALA A 32 11.45 6.15 11.69
N THR A 33 12.23 7.20 11.47
CA THR A 33 12.08 8.50 12.15
C THR A 33 11.22 9.46 11.34
N GLY A 34 11.24 9.36 10.01
CA GLY A 34 10.47 10.22 9.11
C GLY A 34 11.00 11.65 9.03
N ASP A 35 12.20 11.90 9.56
CA ASP A 35 12.90 13.19 9.56
C ASP A 35 13.95 13.31 8.44
N GLY A 36 14.04 12.32 7.56
CA GLY A 36 14.99 12.28 6.46
C GLY A 36 16.38 11.76 6.85
N SER A 37 16.63 11.40 8.11
CA SER A 37 17.89 10.74 8.51
C SER A 37 18.03 9.32 7.93
N ARG A 38 16.94 8.73 7.39
CA ARG A 38 16.92 7.39 6.78
C ARG A 38 17.46 6.31 7.71
N LEU A 39 17.14 6.44 9.00
CA LEU A 39 17.48 5.44 10.01
C LEU A 39 16.53 4.26 9.90
N PRO A 40 17.02 3.05 9.60
CA PRO A 40 16.16 1.89 9.47
C PRO A 40 15.65 1.42 10.83
N GLY A 41 14.49 0.77 10.84
CA GLY A 41 13.88 0.25 12.07
C GLY A 41 12.76 -0.75 11.81
N ASN A 42 12.43 -1.55 12.82
CA ASN A 42 11.26 -2.43 12.74
C ASN A 42 9.97 -1.61 12.95
N MET A 43 9.02 -1.81 12.04
CA MET A 43 7.66 -1.31 12.16
C MET A 43 6.81 -2.31 12.95
N PHE A 44 6.08 -1.78 13.92
CA PHE A 44 5.06 -2.51 14.67
C PHE A 44 3.69 -1.91 14.35
N VAL A 45 2.74 -2.77 14.00
CA VAL A 45 1.34 -2.39 13.80
C VAL A 45 0.68 -2.29 15.18
N PRO A 46 0.03 -1.17 15.54
CA PRO A 46 -0.63 -1.03 16.83
C PRO A 46 -1.68 -2.12 17.07
N VAL A 47 -1.70 -2.66 18.28
CA VAL A 47 -2.63 -3.75 18.65
C VAL A 47 -4.09 -3.31 18.56
N ASP A 48 -4.39 -2.02 18.78
CA ASP A 48 -5.75 -1.48 18.78
C ASP A 48 -6.45 -1.56 17.41
N LEU A 49 -5.69 -1.81 16.34
CA LEU A 49 -6.23 -2.05 15.00
C LEU A 49 -6.79 -3.48 14.84
N LEU A 50 -6.46 -4.41 15.74
CA LEU A 50 -6.86 -5.81 15.67
C LEU A 50 -8.29 -6.08 16.15
N PRO A 51 -8.76 -5.58 17.32
CA PRO A 51 -10.09 -5.91 17.83
C PRO A 51 -11.25 -5.72 16.84
N PRO A 52 -11.30 -4.64 16.03
CA PRO A 52 -12.40 -4.43 15.08
C PRO A 52 -12.50 -5.48 13.97
N ILE A 53 -11.43 -6.23 13.69
CA ILE A 53 -11.38 -7.20 12.59
C ILE A 53 -11.15 -8.64 13.07
N LEU A 54 -10.95 -8.85 14.38
CA LEU A 54 -10.55 -10.15 14.92
C LEU A 54 -11.60 -11.24 14.70
N ALA A 55 -12.88 -10.91 14.89
CA ALA A 55 -13.96 -11.87 14.68
C ALA A 55 -14.01 -12.37 13.23
N ASP A 56 -13.93 -11.46 12.25
CA ASP A 56 -13.88 -11.79 10.83
C ASP A 56 -12.64 -12.61 10.48
N LEU A 57 -11.48 -12.27 11.05
CA LEU A 57 -10.25 -13.03 10.84
C LEU A 57 -10.37 -14.48 11.35
N ILE A 58 -11.06 -14.69 12.47
CA ILE A 58 -11.29 -16.04 13.03
C ILE A 58 -12.29 -16.82 12.16
N ALA A 59 -13.38 -16.17 11.74
CA ALA A 59 -14.45 -16.83 11.00
C ALA A 59 -14.07 -17.12 9.53
N ASP A 60 -13.48 -16.13 8.86
CA ASP A 60 -13.33 -16.11 7.40
C ASP A 60 -11.86 -16.01 6.94
N GLY A 61 -10.91 -15.92 7.88
CA GLY A 61 -9.47 -15.73 7.57
C GLY A 61 -9.14 -14.35 7.00
N ARG A 62 -10.08 -13.40 7.00
CA ARG A 62 -9.94 -12.05 6.44
C ARG A 62 -10.90 -11.07 7.11
N SER A 63 -10.57 -9.79 7.09
CA SER A 63 -11.51 -8.73 7.51
C SER A 63 -12.68 -8.61 6.54
N ALA A 64 -13.88 -8.35 7.06
CA ALA A 64 -15.08 -8.04 6.27
C ALA A 64 -15.08 -6.59 5.73
N ALA A 65 -14.06 -5.79 6.06
CA ALA A 65 -13.93 -4.43 5.54
C ALA A 65 -13.91 -4.43 4.00
N PRO A 66 -14.57 -3.45 3.35
CA PRO A 66 -14.55 -3.35 1.90
C PRO A 66 -13.12 -3.34 1.35
N ALA A 67 -12.87 -4.16 0.33
CA ALA A 67 -11.56 -4.25 -0.28
C ALA A 67 -11.11 -2.88 -0.80
N ARG A 68 -9.87 -2.48 -0.49
CA ARG A 68 -9.31 -1.23 -0.99
C ARG A 68 -9.11 -1.29 -2.52
N PRO A 69 -9.25 -0.16 -3.23
CA PRO A 69 -9.05 -0.10 -4.67
C PRO A 69 -7.59 -0.41 -5.00
N TRP A 70 -7.39 -1.42 -5.84
CA TRP A 70 -6.07 -1.87 -6.27
C TRP A 70 -5.94 -1.78 -7.79
N LEU A 71 -4.85 -1.15 -8.23
CA LEU A 71 -4.54 -0.94 -9.66
C LEU A 71 -3.52 -1.94 -10.20
N GLY A 72 -2.71 -2.57 -9.33
CA GLY A 72 -1.54 -3.35 -9.76
C GLY A 72 -0.32 -2.52 -10.11
N VAL A 73 -0.17 -1.36 -9.47
CA VAL A 73 1.01 -0.50 -9.58
C VAL A 73 1.83 -0.57 -8.30
N ASN A 74 3.15 -0.76 -8.46
CA ASN A 74 4.13 -0.44 -7.44
C ASN A 74 4.82 0.83 -7.87
N ALA A 75 4.65 1.90 -7.10
CA ALA A 75 5.29 3.18 -7.33
C ALA A 75 6.37 3.40 -6.27
N GLU A 76 7.42 4.11 -6.66
CA GLU A 76 8.52 4.53 -5.81
C GLU A 76 8.70 6.04 -5.94
N GLU A 77 9.23 6.66 -4.90
CA GLU A 77 9.57 8.07 -4.93
C GLU A 77 11.04 8.24 -5.34
N VAL A 78 11.26 8.91 -6.47
CA VAL A 78 12.58 9.16 -7.06
C VAL A 78 12.67 10.66 -7.35
N ASP A 79 13.62 11.35 -6.73
CA ASP A 79 13.83 12.81 -6.88
C ASP A 79 12.54 13.64 -6.73
N GLY A 80 11.73 13.29 -5.73
CA GLY A 80 10.46 13.96 -5.43
C GLY A 80 9.32 13.65 -6.41
N ARG A 81 9.50 12.68 -7.31
CA ARG A 81 8.49 12.23 -8.28
C ARG A 81 8.05 10.80 -8.01
N LEU A 82 6.79 10.50 -8.25
CA LEU A 82 6.26 9.15 -8.15
C LEU A 82 6.47 8.42 -9.47
N VAL A 83 7.34 7.42 -9.48
CA VAL A 83 7.68 6.64 -10.67
C VAL A 83 7.11 5.24 -10.53
N VAL A 84 6.45 4.74 -11.57
CA VAL A 84 5.99 3.36 -11.65
C VAL A 84 7.19 2.44 -11.76
N ALA A 85 7.53 1.75 -10.67
CA ALA A 85 8.61 0.79 -10.61
C ALA A 85 8.21 -0.56 -11.24
N ARG A 86 6.95 -0.97 -11.07
CA ARG A 86 6.42 -2.22 -11.61
C ARG A 86 4.92 -2.15 -11.84
N VAL A 87 4.47 -2.72 -12.95
CA VAL A 87 3.05 -3.01 -13.22
C VAL A 87 2.83 -4.52 -13.12
N THR A 88 1.79 -4.93 -12.40
CA THR A 88 1.43 -6.34 -12.23
C THR A 88 0.78 -6.86 -13.52
N PRO A 89 1.22 -8.00 -14.08
CA PRO A 89 0.61 -8.57 -15.28
C PRO A 89 -0.88 -8.89 -15.09
N ARG A 90 -1.71 -8.61 -16.09
CA ARG A 90 -3.18 -8.74 -16.11
C ARG A 90 -3.92 -7.87 -15.08
N SER A 91 -3.23 -6.91 -14.48
CA SER A 91 -3.84 -5.94 -13.56
C SER A 91 -4.61 -4.86 -14.31
N PRO A 92 -5.46 -4.08 -13.63
CA PRO A 92 -6.13 -2.97 -14.28
C PRO A 92 -5.19 -1.90 -14.83
N ALA A 93 -4.06 -1.63 -14.16
CA ALA A 93 -3.08 -0.67 -14.64
C ALA A 93 -2.44 -1.11 -15.97
N GLU A 94 -2.11 -2.40 -16.12
CA GLU A 94 -1.60 -2.93 -17.38
C GLU A 94 -2.64 -2.78 -18.50
N LYS A 95 -3.90 -3.14 -18.23
CA LYS A 95 -5.01 -3.01 -19.20
C LYS A 95 -5.27 -1.57 -19.61
N ALA A 96 -5.07 -0.62 -18.69
CA ALA A 96 -5.17 0.81 -18.95
C ALA A 96 -3.90 1.39 -19.63
N GLY A 97 -2.88 0.56 -19.87
CA GLY A 97 -1.68 0.94 -20.60
C GLY A 97 -0.59 1.61 -19.76
N LEU A 98 -0.66 1.55 -18.42
CA LEU A 98 0.46 1.96 -17.57
C LEU A 98 1.65 1.02 -17.78
N ALA A 99 2.85 1.58 -17.69
CA ALA A 99 4.10 0.87 -17.86
C ALA A 99 5.12 1.32 -16.80
N ARG A 100 6.15 0.48 -16.61
CA ARG A 100 7.33 0.86 -15.82
C ARG A 100 7.96 2.13 -16.40
N GLY A 101 8.34 3.05 -15.52
CA GLY A 101 8.94 4.34 -15.88
C GLY A 101 7.94 5.47 -16.04
N ASP A 102 6.63 5.20 -16.06
CA ASP A 102 5.62 6.26 -16.03
C ASP A 102 5.74 7.08 -14.75
N VAL A 103 5.66 8.41 -14.87
CA VAL A 103 5.64 9.33 -13.73
C VAL A 103 4.20 9.67 -13.42
N ILE A 104 3.73 9.36 -12.21
CA ILE A 104 2.39 9.71 -11.74
C ILE A 104 2.39 11.18 -11.32
N ALA A 105 1.78 12.04 -12.14
CA ALA A 105 1.67 13.47 -11.87
C ALA A 105 0.42 13.80 -11.03
N ARG A 106 -0.70 13.12 -11.29
CA ARG A 106 -1.97 13.34 -10.56
C ARG A 106 -2.72 12.03 -10.33
N VAL A 107 -3.43 11.97 -9.21
CA VAL A 107 -4.40 10.93 -8.86
C VAL A 107 -5.64 11.61 -8.30
N ALA A 108 -6.83 11.18 -8.71
CA ALA A 108 -8.09 11.78 -8.23
C ALA A 108 -8.13 13.31 -8.41
N GLY A 109 -7.57 13.81 -9.52
CA GLY A 109 -7.53 15.25 -9.80
C GLY A 109 -6.63 16.08 -8.88
N ALA A 110 -5.65 15.47 -8.21
CA ALA A 110 -4.69 16.20 -7.37
C ALA A 110 -3.27 15.66 -7.51
N THR A 111 -2.28 16.54 -7.34
CA THR A 111 -0.85 16.16 -7.30
C THR A 111 -0.53 15.58 -5.92
N PRO A 112 -0.09 14.32 -5.82
CA PRO A 112 0.34 13.73 -4.55
C PRO A 112 1.57 14.44 -3.98
N ARG A 113 1.63 14.60 -2.65
CA ARG A 113 2.83 15.10 -1.96
C ARG A 113 3.92 14.03 -1.75
N GLY A 114 3.73 12.82 -2.29
CA GLY A 114 4.61 11.67 -2.09
C GLY A 114 3.83 10.36 -2.07
N LEU A 115 4.54 9.24 -1.86
CA LEU A 115 3.98 7.91 -2.06
C LEU A 115 2.79 7.61 -1.13
N ALA A 116 2.90 8.01 0.14
CA ALA A 116 1.83 7.82 1.11
C ALA A 116 0.57 8.65 0.80
N ASP A 117 0.73 9.87 0.27
CA ASP A 117 -0.40 10.71 -0.15
C ASP A 117 -1.09 10.13 -1.38
N PHE A 118 -0.32 9.57 -2.32
CA PHE A 118 -0.85 8.87 -3.49
C PHE A 118 -1.77 7.71 -3.10
N TYR A 119 -1.32 6.79 -2.24
CA TYR A 119 -2.15 5.67 -1.80
C TYR A 119 -3.36 6.11 -0.96
N ARG A 120 -3.23 7.14 -0.12
CA ARG A 120 -4.38 7.68 0.63
C ARG A 120 -5.46 8.24 -0.30
N ARG A 121 -5.07 9.01 -1.33
CA ARG A 121 -6.00 9.55 -2.32
C ARG A 121 -6.65 8.45 -3.15
N LEU A 122 -5.88 7.44 -3.55
CA LEU A 122 -6.39 6.25 -4.22
C LEU A 122 -7.47 5.56 -3.37
N TRP A 123 -7.19 5.30 -2.09
CA TRP A 123 -8.13 4.62 -1.19
C TRP A 123 -9.34 5.47 -0.80
N ALA A 124 -9.24 6.79 -0.89
CA ALA A 124 -10.35 7.70 -0.61
C ALA A 124 -11.43 7.70 -1.71
N LEU A 125 -11.17 7.11 -2.88
CA LEU A 125 -12.14 7.00 -3.98
C LEU A 125 -13.27 5.99 -3.71
N GLY A 126 -13.19 5.25 -2.61
CA GLY A 126 -14.17 4.23 -2.24
C GLY A 126 -13.58 2.81 -2.32
N PRO A 127 -14.44 1.78 -2.31
CA PRO A 127 -13.99 0.39 -2.38
C PRO A 127 -13.45 0.02 -3.77
N ALA A 128 -12.89 -1.19 -3.85
CA ALA A 128 -12.55 -1.84 -5.10
C ALA A 128 -13.71 -1.80 -6.11
N GLY A 129 -13.38 -1.52 -7.36
CA GLY A 129 -14.35 -1.31 -8.45
C GLY A 129 -14.47 0.16 -8.87
N ALA A 130 -14.02 1.11 -8.04
CA ALA A 130 -13.98 2.53 -8.38
C ALA A 130 -13.03 2.83 -9.55
N THR A 131 -13.40 3.76 -10.43
CA THR A 131 -12.52 4.28 -11.49
C THR A 131 -11.55 5.30 -10.89
N VAL A 132 -10.26 5.13 -11.18
CA VAL A 132 -9.19 5.97 -10.67
C VAL A 132 -8.64 6.83 -11.82
N PRO A 133 -8.95 8.14 -11.85
CA PRO A 133 -8.37 9.03 -12.83
C PRO A 133 -6.92 9.34 -12.46
N LEU A 134 -6.02 9.03 -13.38
CA LEU A 134 -4.58 9.29 -13.30
C LEU A 134 -4.15 10.23 -14.41
N GLU A 135 -3.25 11.14 -14.09
CA GLU A 135 -2.45 11.83 -15.11
C GLU A 135 -1.00 11.38 -14.96
N ILE A 136 -0.45 10.81 -16.03
CA ILE A 136 0.92 10.29 -16.05
C ILE A 136 1.75 11.01 -17.12
N ALA A 137 3.06 11.04 -16.93
CA ALA A 137 4.02 11.44 -17.95
C ALA A 137 4.87 10.23 -18.38
N ARG A 138 5.00 10.03 -19.70
CA ARG A 138 5.85 9.02 -20.32
C ARG A 138 6.74 9.70 -21.37
N GLY A 139 8.00 9.93 -21.03
CA GLY A 139 8.87 10.77 -21.85
C GLY A 139 8.33 12.21 -21.90
N SER A 140 8.05 12.72 -23.09
CA SER A 140 7.42 14.03 -23.32
C SER A 140 5.88 13.99 -23.30
N ASP A 141 5.27 12.80 -23.34
CA ASP A 141 3.82 12.66 -23.47
C ASP A 141 3.15 12.69 -22.10
N VAL A 142 2.11 13.52 -21.95
CA VAL A 142 1.20 13.48 -20.80
C VAL A 142 -0.07 12.74 -21.21
N ARG A 143 -0.48 11.73 -20.43
CA ARG A 143 -1.66 10.91 -20.69
C ARG A 143 -2.60 10.93 -19.49
N LYS A 144 -3.89 11.07 -19.77
CA LYS A 144 -4.96 10.88 -18.79
C LYS A 144 -5.51 9.47 -18.94
N LEU A 145 -5.54 8.73 -17.84
CA LEU A 145 -5.96 7.33 -17.81
C LEU A 145 -7.03 7.15 -16.74
N ASP A 146 -8.17 6.59 -17.13
CA ASP A 146 -9.21 6.16 -16.20
C ASP A 146 -9.03 4.67 -15.93
N VAL A 147 -8.44 4.34 -14.79
CA VAL A 147 -8.07 2.97 -14.45
C VAL A 147 -9.14 2.37 -13.54
N PRO A 148 -9.92 1.36 -13.97
CA PRO A 148 -10.86 0.69 -13.08
C PRO A 148 -10.10 -0.05 -11.99
N SER A 149 -10.35 0.23 -10.71
CA SER A 149 -9.74 -0.52 -9.63
C SER A 149 -10.43 -1.88 -9.44
N MET A 150 -9.76 -2.82 -8.79
CA MET A 150 -10.35 -4.10 -8.42
C MET A 150 -9.88 -4.56 -7.03
N ASN A 151 -10.48 -5.63 -6.51
CA ASN A 151 -9.97 -6.29 -5.32
C ASN A 151 -8.71 -7.09 -5.69
N ARG A 152 -7.61 -6.85 -4.97
CA ARG A 152 -6.34 -7.54 -5.20
C ARG A 152 -6.47 -9.06 -5.07
N LEU A 153 -7.33 -9.57 -4.18
CA LEU A 153 -7.47 -11.00 -3.96
C LEU A 153 -8.06 -11.73 -5.17
N ASP A 154 -9.01 -11.10 -5.86
CA ASP A 154 -9.62 -11.63 -7.09
C ASP A 154 -8.56 -11.78 -8.21
N HIS A 155 -7.56 -10.90 -8.22
CA HIS A 155 -6.43 -10.99 -9.14
C HIS A 155 -5.46 -12.12 -8.80
N LEU A 156 -5.16 -12.32 -7.51
CA LEU A 156 -4.18 -13.31 -7.05
C LEU A 156 -4.67 -14.75 -7.24
N ARG A 157 -5.96 -14.98 -7.55
CA ARG A 157 -6.56 -16.30 -7.75
C ARG A 157 -6.11 -17.28 -6.67
N LEU A 158 -6.09 -16.83 -5.42
CA LEU A 158 -5.73 -17.68 -4.29
C LEU A 158 -6.72 -18.84 -4.30
N LYS A 159 -6.24 -20.06 -4.60
CA LYS A 159 -7.03 -21.26 -4.36
C LYS A 159 -7.28 -21.26 -2.85
N SER A 160 -8.55 -21.21 -2.44
CA SER A 160 -8.90 -21.42 -1.04
C SER A 160 -8.38 -22.80 -0.66
N THR A 161 -7.36 -22.85 0.18
CA THR A 161 -6.76 -24.11 0.64
C THR A 161 -7.45 -24.54 1.93
N PHE A 162 -8.76 -24.67 1.91
CA PHE A 162 -9.54 -25.28 2.99
C PHE A 162 -10.77 -25.95 2.37
#